data_AF-A0A7V3D6X8-F1
#
_entry.id   AF-A0A7V3D6X8-F1
#
_cell.length_a   1.000
_cell.length_b   1.000
_cell.length_c   1.000
_cell.angle_alpha   90.00
_cell.angle_beta   90.00
_cell.angle_gamma   90.00
#
_symmetry.space_group_name_H-M   'P 1'
#
loop_
_entity.id
_entity.type
_entity.pdbx_description
1 polymer ?
#
loop_
_entity_poly.entity_id
_entity_poly.type
_entity_poly.pdbx_seq_one_letter_code
_entity_poly.pdbx_strand_id
1 'polypeptide(L)'
;MKHCLLALVLLATPTLAQDKLPEETPYYPLKKGTTWTYKSSLGGKTIVAKVEGFAKKGDTICAKVVTRDGNTVLAEEHISVSKDGVYRHDFAGNEAKSRTSDAPAPLKFLARPETTRAKWKFDSRIAGSVLTGEF
;
A
#
# COMPACT_ATOMS: atom_id res chain seq x y z
N MET A 1 60.04 4.58 -28.62
CA MET A 1 58.76 5.08 -28.07
C MET A 1 57.68 4.84 -29.11
N LYS A 2 56.79 3.85 -28.91
CA LYS A 2 55.61 3.62 -29.76
C LYS A 2 54.45 3.16 -28.88
N HIS A 3 53.36 3.89 -29.01
CA HIS A 3 52.24 4.02 -28.09
C HIS A 3 51.35 2.76 -28.12
N CYS A 4 51.05 2.21 -26.95
CA CYS A 4 50.02 1.20 -26.76
C CYS A 4 48.66 1.92 -26.73
N LEU A 5 47.86 1.75 -27.77
CA LEU A 5 46.51 2.31 -27.86
C LEU A 5 45.57 1.42 -27.04
N LEU A 6 45.28 1.82 -25.80
CA LEU A 6 44.32 1.12 -24.94
C LEU A 6 42.90 1.57 -25.32
N ALA A 7 42.16 0.70 -26.01
CA ALA A 7 40.75 0.92 -26.34
C ALA A 7 39.89 0.73 -25.07
N LEU A 8 39.35 1.84 -24.54
CA LEU A 8 38.41 1.86 -23.42
C LEU A 8 37.01 1.51 -23.94
N VAL A 9 36.61 0.25 -23.81
CA VAL A 9 35.24 -0.20 -24.09
C VAL A 9 34.36 0.21 -22.90
N LEU A 10 33.55 1.27 -23.07
CA LEU A 10 32.47 1.60 -22.14
C LEU A 10 31.35 0.56 -22.29
N LEU A 11 31.30 -0.40 -21.38
CA LEU A 11 30.14 -1.25 -21.17
C LEU A 11 29.05 -0.43 -20.47
N ALA A 12 28.10 0.10 -21.24
CA ALA A 12 26.87 0.66 -20.70
C ALA A 12 25.99 -0.50 -20.19
N THR A 13 26.07 -0.82 -18.90
CA THR A 13 25.12 -1.74 -18.28
C THR A 13 23.78 -1.01 -18.11
N PRO A 14 22.68 -1.47 -18.71
CA PRO A 14 21.37 -0.91 -18.43
C PRO A 14 21.03 -1.20 -16.97
N THR A 15 21.01 -0.16 -16.14
CA THR A 15 20.52 -0.24 -14.76
C THR A 15 19.02 -0.48 -14.83
N LEU A 16 18.59 -1.74 -14.81
CA LEU A 16 17.20 -2.07 -14.51
C LEU A 16 16.94 -1.54 -13.09
N ALA A 17 16.17 -0.46 -12.98
CA ALA A 17 15.69 0.02 -11.70
C ALA A 17 14.97 -1.15 -11.01
N GLN A 18 15.56 -1.68 -9.95
CA GLN A 18 14.91 -2.68 -9.13
C GLN A 18 13.74 -1.99 -8.45
N ASP A 19 12.51 -2.34 -8.86
CA ASP A 19 11.33 -1.79 -8.22
C ASP A 19 11.41 -2.13 -6.71
N LYS A 20 11.54 -1.10 -5.87
CA LYS A 20 11.74 -1.24 -4.43
C LYS A 20 10.44 -1.73 -3.79
N LEU A 21 10.54 -2.75 -2.93
CA LEU A 21 9.41 -3.20 -2.11
C LEU A 21 8.86 -2.04 -1.27
N PRO A 22 7.57 -2.07 -0.89
CA PRO A 22 6.98 -1.06 -0.02
C PRO A 22 7.80 -0.91 1.27
N GLU A 23 7.87 0.31 1.80
CA GLU A 23 8.47 0.50 3.12
C GLU A 23 7.68 -0.26 4.19
N GLU A 24 8.33 -0.58 5.31
CA GLU A 24 7.67 -1.22 6.45
C GLU A 24 7.40 -0.18 7.55
N THR A 25 6.32 -0.39 8.30
CA THR A 25 6.01 0.33 9.54
C THR A 25 5.52 -0.68 10.59
N PRO A 26 5.90 -0.54 11.87
CA PRO A 26 5.40 -1.41 12.93
C PRO A 26 3.88 -1.29 13.14
N TYR A 27 3.26 -0.18 12.71
CA TYR A 27 1.82 0.05 12.89
C TYR A 27 0.97 -0.58 11.79
N TYR A 28 1.55 -0.83 10.62
CA TYR A 28 0.86 -1.48 9.49
C TYR A 28 1.84 -2.38 8.72
N PRO A 29 2.19 -3.56 9.28
CA PRO A 29 3.21 -4.44 8.70
C PRO A 29 2.78 -5.01 7.34
N LEU A 30 3.48 -4.64 6.26
CA LEU A 30 3.16 -5.06 4.89
C LEU A 30 4.00 -6.24 4.36
N LYS A 31 4.70 -6.95 5.25
CA LYS A 31 5.45 -8.15 4.87
C LYS A 31 4.51 -9.24 4.36
N LYS A 32 4.90 -9.94 3.28
CA LYS A 32 4.14 -11.09 2.77
C LYS A 32 3.91 -12.12 3.88
N GLY A 33 2.67 -12.59 4.01
CA GLY A 33 2.24 -13.54 5.03
C GLY A 33 1.72 -12.91 6.32
N THR A 34 1.95 -11.61 6.56
CA THR A 34 1.33 -10.89 7.68
C THR A 34 -0.19 -11.05 7.61
N THR A 35 -0.79 -11.33 8.76
CA THR A 35 -2.21 -11.64 8.89
C THR A 35 -2.80 -10.87 10.06
N TRP A 36 -3.96 -10.25 9.85
CA TRP A 36 -4.80 -9.64 10.88
C TRP A 36 -6.13 -10.36 10.93
N THR A 37 -6.60 -10.64 12.15
CA THR A 37 -7.86 -11.31 12.40
C THR A 37 -8.79 -10.37 13.16
N TYR A 38 -9.91 -10.01 12.54
CA TYR A 38 -10.93 -9.15 13.09
C TYR A 38 -12.15 -9.98 13.49
N LYS A 39 -12.71 -9.72 14.67
CA LYS A 39 -13.99 -10.30 15.08
C LYS A 39 -15.06 -9.24 14.87
N SER A 40 -16.05 -9.54 14.03
CA SER A 40 -17.24 -8.69 13.91
C SER A 40 -18.10 -8.86 15.16
N SER A 41 -18.41 -7.75 15.84
CA SER A 41 -19.37 -7.72 16.94
C SER A 41 -20.78 -8.09 16.47
N LEU A 42 -21.09 -7.84 15.19
CA LEU A 42 -22.32 -8.26 14.54
C LEU A 42 -22.15 -9.68 13.99
N GLY A 43 -22.71 -10.67 14.69
CA GLY A 43 -22.80 -12.06 14.23
C GLY A 43 -21.59 -12.96 14.52
N GLY A 44 -20.60 -12.50 15.28
CA GLY A 44 -19.48 -13.34 15.76
C GLY A 44 -18.54 -13.86 14.67
N LYS A 45 -18.68 -13.36 13.44
CA LYS A 45 -17.88 -13.79 12.30
C LYS A 45 -16.43 -13.35 12.44
N THR A 46 -15.53 -14.21 12.01
CA THR A 46 -14.09 -13.93 11.98
C THR A 46 -13.70 -13.54 10.56
N ILE A 47 -13.15 -12.34 10.41
CA ILE A 47 -12.65 -11.82 9.15
C ILE A 47 -11.12 -11.86 9.21
N VAL A 48 -10.49 -12.37 8.16
CA VAL A 48 -9.03 -12.48 8.07
C VAL A 48 -8.52 -11.63 6.92
N ALA A 49 -7.66 -10.66 7.21
CA ALA A 49 -6.91 -9.90 6.21
C ALA A 49 -5.47 -10.42 6.15
N LYS A 50 -4.96 -10.73 4.97
CA LYS A 50 -3.61 -11.29 4.78
C LYS A 50 -2.88 -10.58 3.65
N VAL A 51 -1.59 -10.28 3.86
CA VAL A 51 -0.71 -9.87 2.77
C VAL A 51 -0.33 -11.09 1.93
N GLU A 52 -0.91 -11.21 0.74
CA GLU A 52 -0.72 -12.38 -0.12
C GLU A 52 0.44 -12.23 -1.12
N GLY A 53 0.82 -10.99 -1.42
CA GLY A 53 1.88 -10.69 -2.34
C GLY A 53 2.03 -9.19 -2.58
N PHE A 54 2.59 -8.87 -3.73
CA PHE A 54 2.81 -7.50 -4.18
C PHE A 54 2.35 -7.35 -5.62
N ALA A 55 1.82 -6.19 -5.96
CA ALA A 55 1.38 -5.85 -7.31
C ALA A 55 1.65 -4.36 -7.59
N LYS A 56 1.84 -4.03 -8.86
CA LYS A 56 2.12 -2.66 -9.28
C LYS A 56 0.81 -1.89 -9.50
N LYS A 57 0.73 -0.66 -8.98
CA LYS A 57 -0.34 0.31 -9.21
C LYS A 57 0.29 1.61 -9.68
N GLY A 58 0.11 1.92 -10.97
CA GLY A 58 0.91 2.95 -11.65
C GLY A 58 2.40 2.60 -11.56
N ASP A 59 3.19 3.48 -10.95
CA ASP A 59 4.63 3.27 -10.73
C ASP A 59 4.98 2.74 -9.34
N THR A 60 3.98 2.49 -8.49
CA THR A 60 4.19 2.07 -7.10
C THR A 60 3.99 0.57 -6.94
N ILE A 61 4.96 -0.13 -6.34
CA ILE A 61 4.71 -1.48 -5.81
C ILE A 61 3.86 -1.33 -4.55
N CYS A 62 2.74 -2.05 -4.52
CA CYS A 62 1.83 -2.12 -3.39
C CYS A 62 1.80 -3.55 -2.83
N ALA A 63 1.66 -3.68 -1.51
CA ALA A 63 1.26 -4.92 -0.89
C ALA A 63 -0.19 -5.23 -1.24
N LYS A 64 -0.45 -6.46 -1.71
CA LYS A 64 -1.78 -6.99 -1.97
C LYS A 64 -2.32 -7.61 -0.70
N VAL A 65 -3.27 -6.95 -0.07
CA VAL A 65 -3.97 -7.44 1.12
C VAL A 65 -5.30 -8.03 0.69
N VAL A 66 -5.57 -9.27 1.08
CA VAL A 66 -6.82 -9.95 0.76
C VAL A 66 -7.57 -10.26 2.05
N THR A 67 -8.81 -9.80 2.11
CA THR A 67 -9.71 -9.95 3.24
C THR A 67 -10.74 -11.04 2.94
N ARG A 68 -10.91 -11.99 3.86
CA ARG A 68 -11.81 -13.16 3.71
C ARG A 68 -12.71 -13.39 4.91
N ASP A 69 -13.91 -13.94 4.65
CA ASP A 69 -14.77 -14.64 5.62
C ASP A 69 -14.76 -16.12 5.26
N GLY A 70 -13.98 -16.91 6.01
CA GLY A 70 -13.66 -18.29 5.63
C GLY A 70 -12.93 -18.37 4.28
N ASN A 71 -13.53 -19.07 3.32
CA ASN A 71 -12.99 -19.22 1.96
C ASN A 71 -13.46 -18.12 0.99
N THR A 72 -14.37 -17.26 1.43
CA THR A 72 -14.96 -16.22 0.58
C THR A 72 -14.09 -14.96 0.63
N VAL A 73 -13.62 -14.51 -0.52
CA VAL A 73 -12.93 -13.21 -0.65
C VAL A 73 -13.97 -12.09 -0.55
N LEU A 74 -13.78 -11.22 0.44
CA LEU A 74 -14.61 -10.03 0.64
C LEU A 74 -14.03 -8.80 -0.04
N ALA A 75 -12.70 -8.65 0.01
CA ALA A 75 -12.02 -7.50 -0.57
C ALA A 75 -10.57 -7.83 -0.91
N GLU A 76 -10.05 -7.13 -1.91
CA GLU A 76 -8.64 -7.03 -2.24
C GLU A 76 -8.24 -5.56 -2.18
N GLU A 77 -7.10 -5.26 -1.54
CA GLU A 77 -6.61 -3.91 -1.34
C GLU A 77 -5.15 -3.83 -1.76
N HIS A 78 -4.77 -2.68 -2.33
CA HIS A 78 -3.40 -2.37 -2.69
C HIS A 78 -2.88 -1.24 -1.82
N ILE A 79 -1.89 -1.54 -0.98
CA ILE A 79 -1.42 -0.64 0.06
C ILE A 79 0.08 -0.38 -0.10
N SER A 80 0.48 0.89 0.01
CA SER A 80 1.88 1.29 0.05
C SER A 80 2.20 2.08 1.32
N VAL A 81 3.46 2.04 1.72
CA VAL A 81 3.99 2.88 2.82
C VAL A 81 5.04 3.81 2.23
N SER A 82 4.95 5.07 2.62
CA SER A 82 5.97 6.09 2.38
C SER A 82 6.42 6.67 3.73
N LYS A 83 7.35 7.62 3.66
CA LYS A 83 7.84 8.37 4.83
C LYS A 83 6.74 9.11 5.59
N ASP A 84 5.69 9.57 4.90
CA ASP A 84 4.67 10.46 5.47
C ASP A 84 3.32 9.77 5.73
N GLY A 85 3.16 8.51 5.31
CA GLY A 85 1.92 7.79 5.55
C GLY A 85 1.84 6.37 5.02
N VAL A 86 0.69 5.76 5.30
CA VAL A 86 0.21 4.53 4.67
C VAL A 86 -0.98 4.87 3.78
N TYR A 87 -0.93 4.35 2.56
CA TYR A 87 -1.77 4.76 1.46
C TYR A 87 -2.49 3.56 0.86
N ARG A 88 -3.79 3.71 0.62
CA ARG A 88 -4.61 2.75 -0.10
C ARG A 88 -4.83 3.26 -1.52
N HIS A 89 -4.41 2.48 -2.50
CA HIS A 89 -4.55 2.78 -3.93
C HIS A 89 -5.92 2.35 -4.45
N ASP A 90 -6.36 1.16 -4.04
CA ASP A 90 -7.69 0.66 -4.35
C ASP A 90 -8.23 -0.28 -3.27
N PHE A 91 -9.55 -0.45 -3.30
CA PHE A 91 -10.32 -1.38 -2.50
C PHE A 91 -11.34 -2.08 -3.37
N ALA A 92 -11.30 -3.41 -3.40
CA ALA A 92 -12.15 -4.24 -4.24
C ALA A 92 -12.17 -3.77 -5.71
N GLY A 93 -10.98 -3.42 -6.25
CA GLY A 93 -10.82 -2.94 -7.62
C GLY A 93 -11.25 -1.50 -7.88
N ASN A 94 -11.76 -0.78 -6.88
CA ASN A 94 -12.16 0.61 -7.00
C ASN A 94 -11.07 1.53 -6.44
N GLU A 95 -10.69 2.55 -7.21
CA GLU A 95 -9.74 3.57 -6.78
C GLU A 95 -10.17 4.18 -5.43
N ALA A 96 -9.23 4.25 -4.49
CA ALA A 96 -9.45 4.84 -3.17
C ALA A 96 -8.91 6.28 -3.16
N LYS A 97 -9.80 7.24 -2.95
CA LYS A 97 -9.48 8.68 -2.93
C LYS A 97 -10.19 9.42 -1.81
N SER A 98 -9.65 10.58 -1.45
CA SER A 98 -10.31 11.50 -0.53
C SER A 98 -11.59 12.09 -1.14
N ARG A 99 -12.59 12.38 -0.31
CA ARG A 99 -13.81 13.09 -0.73
C ARG A 99 -13.69 14.61 -0.61
N THR A 100 -12.99 15.09 0.43
CA THR A 100 -12.96 16.51 0.84
C THR A 100 -11.76 17.27 0.34
N SER A 101 -10.81 16.58 -0.29
CA SER A 101 -9.73 17.22 -1.01
C SER A 101 -9.84 16.84 -2.47
N ASP A 102 -9.49 17.76 -3.36
CA ASP A 102 -9.17 17.46 -4.76
C ASP A 102 -7.91 16.58 -4.88
N ALA A 103 -7.46 15.98 -3.77
CA ALA A 103 -6.31 15.12 -3.74
C ALA A 103 -6.60 13.88 -4.59
N PRO A 104 -5.75 13.61 -5.60
CA PRO A 104 -5.85 12.39 -6.37
C PRO A 104 -5.60 11.19 -5.47
N ALA A 105 -5.98 10.00 -5.94
CA ALA A 105 -5.50 8.76 -5.34
C ALA A 105 -3.96 8.77 -5.25
N PRO A 106 -3.36 8.07 -4.26
CA PRO A 106 -3.99 7.17 -3.31
C PRO A 106 -4.49 7.85 -2.01
N LEU A 107 -5.48 7.24 -1.35
CA LEU A 107 -5.99 7.68 -0.05
C LEU A 107 -4.98 7.41 1.08
N LYS A 108 -4.48 8.46 1.74
CA LYS A 108 -3.75 8.35 3.01
C LYS A 108 -4.72 8.04 4.15
N PHE A 109 -4.60 6.86 4.76
CA PHE A 109 -5.46 6.46 5.89
C PHE A 109 -4.71 6.38 7.22
N LEU A 110 -3.37 6.36 7.21
CA LEU A 110 -2.53 6.46 8.40
C LEU A 110 -1.42 7.48 8.14
N ALA A 111 -1.32 8.54 8.96
CA ALA A 111 -0.27 9.53 8.86
C ALA A 111 1.01 9.06 9.59
N ARG A 112 2.19 9.49 9.10
CA ARG A 112 3.50 9.25 9.73
C ARG A 112 4.26 10.57 9.95
N PRO A 113 5.10 10.69 11.00
CA PRO A 113 5.35 9.70 12.05
C PRO A 113 4.10 9.46 12.91
N GLU A 114 3.94 8.24 13.38
CA GLU A 114 2.79 7.84 14.18
C GLU A 114 2.91 8.49 15.57
N THR A 115 2.03 9.43 15.90
CA THR A 115 2.00 10.01 17.25
C THR A 115 0.69 9.63 17.93
N THR A 116 0.76 9.16 19.17
CA THR A 116 -0.41 8.75 19.97
C THR A 116 -1.32 9.93 20.35
N ARG A 117 -0.93 11.16 20.02
CA ARG A 117 -1.70 12.39 20.28
C ARG A 117 -2.27 13.02 19.01
N ALA A 118 -1.83 12.57 17.83
CA ALA A 118 -2.33 13.10 16.58
C ALA A 118 -3.71 12.51 16.34
N LYS A 119 -4.69 13.40 16.26
CA LYS A 119 -6.01 13.07 15.73
C LYS A 119 -6.06 13.48 14.28
N TRP A 120 -6.60 12.62 13.43
CA TRP A 120 -6.85 13.02 12.05
C TRP A 120 -8.18 12.46 11.56
N LYS A 121 -8.85 13.31 10.80
CA LYS A 121 -10.06 12.93 10.09
C LYS A 121 -9.67 12.27 8.79
N PHE A 122 -10.39 11.23 8.41
CA PHE A 122 -10.38 10.73 7.05
C PHE A 122 -11.78 10.82 6.48
N ASP A 123 -11.84 11.21 5.22
CA ASP A 123 -13.05 11.30 4.45
C ASP A 123 -12.77 10.69 3.07
N SER A 124 -13.35 9.53 2.86
CA SER A 124 -13.02 8.62 1.77
C SER A 124 -14.24 8.33 0.93
N ARG A 125 -14.04 8.17 -0.38
CA ARG A 125 -15.03 7.61 -1.30
C ARG A 125 -14.45 6.37 -1.98
N ILE A 126 -15.20 5.27 -1.94
CA ILE A 126 -14.87 3.99 -2.60
C ILE A 126 -16.15 3.47 -3.24
N ALA A 127 -16.13 3.16 -4.54
CA ALA A 127 -17.29 2.63 -5.28
C ALA A 127 -18.60 3.44 -5.10
N GLY A 128 -18.49 4.77 -4.94
CA GLY A 128 -19.65 5.65 -4.68
C GLY A 128 -20.11 5.70 -3.21
N SER A 129 -19.69 4.76 -2.37
CA SER A 129 -19.91 4.81 -0.92
C SER A 129 -18.97 5.83 -0.26
N VAL A 130 -19.50 6.56 0.72
CA VAL A 130 -18.75 7.53 1.53
C VAL A 130 -18.43 6.88 2.87
N LEU A 131 -17.16 6.95 3.27
CA LEU A 131 -16.67 6.50 4.56
C LEU A 131 -15.92 7.64 5.23
N THR A 132 -16.41 8.07 6.38
CA THR A 132 -15.80 9.12 7.20
C THR A 132 -15.42 8.58 8.56
N GLY A 133 -14.35 9.08 9.14
CA GLY A 133 -13.99 8.77 10.52
C GLY A 133 -12.91 9.69 11.07
N GLU A 134 -12.59 9.48 12.34
CA GLU A 134 -11.51 10.15 13.08
C GLU A 134 -10.73 9.06 13.82
N PHE A 135 -9.40 9.16 13.78
CA PHE A 135 -8.51 8.41 14.65
C PHE A 135 -8.03 9.30 15.79
#